data_AF-A0A5C9BQ82-F1
#
_entry.id   AF-A0A5C9BQ82-F1
#
_cell.length_a   1.000
_cell.length_b   1.000
_cell.length_c   1.000
_cell.angle_alpha   90.00
_cell.angle_beta   90.00
_cell.angle_gamma   90.00
#
_symmetry.space_group_name_H-M   'P 1'
#
loop_
_entity.id
_entity.type
_entity.pdbx_description
1 polymer ?
#
loop_
_entity_poly.entity_id
_entity_poly.type
_entity_poly.pdbx_seq_one_letter_code
_entity_poly.pdbx_strand_id
1 'polypeptide(L)'
;MPILDNEIVWRPAALMSDVTPAQNGGRMALSQLVSGVKNNLFPDVSQSERTAGSSKWRKAFVHINSAQDTALLNTRLFLDALTPAGDFVVFHPGTQTDTEDQIGGRPYGIGTLYAPVVGGAVQIQVACEHNGQYATLQPFRIGDVMRVSDRPSTGGAGNEEWVSVTGIAYGADFATVDVSPAIANNYASANTLVSSVFELPSVVAGWSGIAVTSMGGTFDSATVGNLIAHNKGAVDENWTLTFTSATTFAVSGNTVGGLASPGSVSADYAPLNPATGTPYFTIKAIGWGGAFQANDTVTFATQPAAIPIWYRRQVPAGTFSLANDYTSLAIHGESA
;
A
#
# COMPACT_ATOMS: atom_id res chain seq x y z
N MET A 1 10.86 5.42 -17.98
CA MET A 1 12.07 5.74 -17.17
C MET A 1 11.98 4.90 -15.92
N PRO A 2 13.08 4.31 -15.42
CA PRO A 2 13.01 3.44 -14.26
C PRO A 2 12.57 4.22 -13.01
N ILE A 3 11.79 3.55 -12.16
CA ILE A 3 11.52 4.02 -10.80
C ILE A 3 12.76 3.68 -9.98
N LEU A 4 13.30 4.66 -9.27
CA LEU A 4 14.49 4.46 -8.43
C LEU A 4 14.10 3.97 -7.03
N ASP A 5 14.98 3.22 -6.37
CA ASP A 5 14.73 2.72 -5.00
C ASP A 5 14.38 3.85 -4.01
N ASN A 6 15.02 5.01 -4.16
CA ASN A 6 14.76 6.17 -3.30
C ASN A 6 13.46 6.93 -3.65
N GLU A 7 12.78 6.54 -4.73
CA GLU A 7 11.44 7.05 -5.08
C GLU A 7 10.33 6.18 -4.49
N ILE A 8 10.63 4.99 -3.94
CA ILE A 8 9.67 4.17 -3.21
C ILE A 8 9.81 4.47 -1.72
N VAL A 9 8.86 5.24 -1.16
CA VAL A 9 8.96 5.76 0.20
C VAL A 9 7.79 5.35 1.06
N TRP A 10 8.05 5.07 2.33
CA TRP A 10 7.02 4.87 3.33
C TRP A 10 6.58 6.21 3.90
N ARG A 11 5.27 6.40 4.05
CA ARG A 11 4.67 7.61 4.61
C ARG A 11 3.69 7.25 5.72
N PRO A 12 3.65 8.01 6.82
CA PRO A 12 2.69 7.74 7.88
C PRO A 12 1.29 8.22 7.47
N ALA A 13 0.29 7.76 8.20
CA ALA A 13 -1.04 8.35 8.13
C ALA A 13 -1.12 9.65 8.96
N ALA A 14 -2.10 10.49 8.64
CA ALA A 14 -2.28 11.80 9.23
C ALA A 14 -2.77 11.75 10.69
N LEU A 15 -3.46 10.67 11.08
CA LEU A 15 -3.97 10.47 12.43
C LEU A 15 -3.23 9.32 13.11
N MET A 16 -2.96 9.50 14.40
CA MET A 16 -2.31 8.49 15.24
C MET A 16 -2.93 8.54 16.64
N SER A 17 -3.54 7.44 17.06
CA SER A 17 -4.13 7.30 18.39
C SER A 17 -3.92 5.88 18.91
N ASP A 18 -3.69 5.76 20.21
CA ASP A 18 -3.61 4.48 20.92
C ASP A 18 -4.91 4.15 21.69
N VAL A 19 -5.88 5.07 21.68
CA VAL A 19 -7.09 4.96 22.52
C VAL A 19 -8.39 5.18 21.76
N THR A 20 -8.34 5.88 20.62
CA THR A 20 -9.53 6.21 19.82
C THR A 20 -9.33 5.69 18.39
N PRO A 21 -9.91 4.52 18.04
CA PRO A 21 -9.72 3.91 16.71
C PRO A 21 -10.09 4.82 15.52
N ALA A 22 -11.18 5.59 15.63
CA ALA A 22 -11.59 6.57 14.62
C ALA A 22 -10.60 7.75 14.46
N GLN A 23 -9.59 7.87 15.33
CA GLN A 23 -8.51 8.87 15.28
C GLN A 23 -7.13 8.22 15.08
N ASN A 24 -7.09 6.97 14.63
CA ASN A 24 -5.87 6.31 14.19
C ASN A 24 -6.01 6.02 12.68
N GLY A 25 -4.97 6.29 11.88
CA GLY A 25 -4.99 6.10 10.43
C GLY A 25 -5.38 7.35 9.64
N GLY A 26 -6.35 7.21 8.73
CA GLY A 26 -6.78 8.29 7.86
C GLY A 26 -5.90 8.46 6.61
N ARG A 27 -5.84 9.70 6.09
CA ARG A 27 -5.14 10.08 4.86
C ARG A 27 -3.61 9.99 4.98
N MET A 28 -2.92 9.81 3.87
CA MET A 28 -1.46 9.84 3.80
C MET A 28 -0.91 11.23 4.16
N ALA A 29 0.11 11.28 5.03
CA ALA A 29 0.87 12.49 5.32
C ALA A 29 2.14 12.57 4.44
N LEU A 30 2.71 13.78 4.29
CA LEU A 30 3.89 14.00 3.44
C LEU A 30 5.24 13.81 4.19
N SER A 31 5.24 13.57 5.49
CA SER A 31 6.48 13.14 6.14
C SER A 31 6.89 11.76 5.60
N GLN A 32 8.19 11.47 5.65
CA GLN A 32 8.69 10.14 5.36
C GLN A 32 8.79 9.34 6.66
N LEU A 33 8.27 8.13 6.64
CA LEU A 33 8.53 7.12 7.66
C LEU A 33 9.86 6.44 7.30
N VAL A 34 10.96 6.96 7.83
CA VAL A 34 12.30 6.44 7.61
C VAL A 34 12.45 5.04 8.22
N SER A 35 12.95 4.09 7.41
CA SER A 35 13.22 2.71 7.83
C SER A 35 14.38 2.63 8.83
N GLY A 36 14.35 1.62 9.71
CA GLY A 36 15.39 1.38 10.72
C GLY A 36 15.40 2.40 11.87
N VAL A 37 14.48 3.37 11.89
CA VAL A 37 14.35 4.34 12.99
C VAL A 37 13.41 3.78 14.05
N LYS A 38 13.94 3.63 15.26
CA LYS A 38 13.17 3.16 16.41
C LYS A 38 11.98 4.08 16.69
N ASN A 39 10.85 3.48 17.07
CA ASN A 39 9.63 4.17 17.45
C ASN A 39 8.94 5.00 16.36
N ASN A 40 9.38 4.88 15.10
CA ASN A 40 8.85 5.70 14.01
C ASN A 40 7.43 5.25 13.58
N LEU A 41 7.14 3.94 13.67
CA LEU A 41 5.82 3.37 13.37
C LEU A 41 5.08 2.97 14.66
N PHE A 42 5.62 1.98 15.37
CA PHE A 42 5.08 1.52 16.64
C PHE A 42 5.86 2.11 17.82
N PRO A 43 5.20 2.52 18.91
CA PRO A 43 5.88 2.90 20.13
C PRO A 43 6.52 1.67 20.80
N ASP A 44 7.43 1.94 21.74
CA ASP A 44 7.97 0.94 22.66
C ASP A 44 6.84 0.17 23.37
N VAL A 45 7.07 -1.12 23.62
CA VAL A 45 6.15 -1.97 24.38
C VAL A 45 6.49 -1.85 25.87
N SER A 46 5.56 -1.37 26.66
CA SER A 46 5.72 -1.22 28.10
C SER A 46 5.67 -2.56 28.83
N GLN A 47 6.16 -2.60 30.08
CA GLN A 47 6.10 -3.80 30.90
C GLN A 47 4.65 -4.26 31.16
N SER A 48 3.72 -3.33 31.35
CA SER A 48 2.30 -3.67 31.56
C SER A 48 1.68 -4.27 30.31
N GLU A 49 2.01 -3.77 29.11
CA GLU A 49 1.57 -4.35 27.85
C GLU A 49 2.14 -5.77 27.65
N ARG A 50 3.41 -6.02 27.97
CA ARG A 50 3.96 -7.38 27.92
C ARG A 50 3.35 -8.32 28.96
N THR A 51 2.95 -7.79 30.11
CA THR A 51 2.33 -8.59 31.19
C THR A 51 0.90 -8.98 30.84
N ALA A 52 0.10 -8.05 30.32
CA ALA A 52 -1.30 -8.28 29.98
C ALA A 52 -1.51 -8.85 28.56
N GLY A 53 -0.53 -8.67 27.68
CA GLY A 53 -0.70 -8.74 26.24
C GLY A 53 -1.29 -7.43 25.68
N SER A 54 -0.99 -7.14 24.42
CA SER A 54 -1.51 -5.96 23.73
C SER A 54 -1.63 -6.17 22.23
N SER A 55 -2.51 -5.38 21.59
CA SER A 55 -2.57 -5.25 20.14
C SER A 55 -2.52 -3.78 19.78
N LYS A 56 -1.67 -3.41 18.84
CA LYS A 56 -1.60 -2.04 18.31
C LYS A 56 -1.71 -2.02 16.80
N TRP A 57 -2.43 -1.05 16.30
CA TRP A 57 -2.58 -0.79 14.88
C TRP A 57 -1.87 0.48 14.47
N ARG A 58 -1.23 0.45 13.30
CA ARG A 58 -0.64 1.62 12.66
C ARG A 58 -0.88 1.58 11.16
N LYS A 59 -1.25 2.71 10.59
CA LYS A 59 -1.37 2.84 9.14
C LYS A 59 -0.15 3.53 8.57
N ALA A 60 0.36 3.00 7.46
CA ALA A 60 1.34 3.66 6.62
C ALA A 60 0.99 3.46 5.15
N PHE A 61 1.74 4.12 4.29
CA PHE A 61 1.55 4.10 2.85
C PHE A 61 2.88 3.82 2.16
N VAL A 62 2.90 2.88 1.22
CA VAL A 62 4.02 2.75 0.28
C VAL A 62 3.72 3.63 -0.92
N HIS A 63 4.43 4.75 -1.06
CA HIS A 63 4.20 5.75 -2.09
C HIS A 63 5.30 5.69 -3.16
N ILE A 64 4.89 5.54 -4.42
CA ILE A 64 5.71 5.73 -5.61
C ILE A 64 5.89 7.23 -5.86
N ASN A 65 6.84 7.84 -5.17
CA ASN A 65 7.17 9.25 -5.16
C ASN A 65 8.08 9.64 -6.35
N SER A 66 7.74 9.16 -7.55
CA SER A 66 8.47 9.48 -8.78
C SER A 66 7.84 10.66 -9.52
N ALA A 67 8.66 11.50 -10.15
CA ALA A 67 8.20 12.62 -10.97
C ALA A 67 7.83 12.23 -12.40
N GLN A 68 8.12 11.00 -12.82
CA GLN A 68 8.00 10.55 -14.21
C GLN A 68 6.65 9.88 -14.52
N ASP A 69 5.71 9.87 -13.57
CA ASP A 69 4.39 9.22 -13.65
C ASP A 69 4.40 7.76 -14.13
N THR A 70 5.56 7.09 -14.04
CA THR A 70 5.72 5.67 -14.36
C THR A 70 4.96 4.83 -13.34
N ALA A 71 4.21 3.84 -13.81
CA ALA A 71 3.57 2.86 -12.94
C ALA A 71 4.59 1.83 -12.43
N LEU A 72 4.49 1.46 -11.15
CA LEU A 72 5.14 0.24 -10.64
C LEU A 72 4.23 -0.94 -10.98
N LEU A 73 4.62 -1.81 -11.91
CA LEU A 73 3.84 -2.95 -12.38
C LEU A 73 4.10 -4.21 -11.55
N ASN A 74 3.16 -5.15 -11.61
CA ASN A 74 3.27 -6.48 -11.00
C ASN A 74 3.72 -6.41 -9.53
N THR A 75 3.11 -5.47 -8.80
CA THR A 75 3.55 -5.11 -7.45
C THR A 75 3.17 -6.21 -6.47
N ARG A 76 4.16 -6.63 -5.68
CA ARG A 76 4.03 -7.61 -4.61
C ARG A 76 4.48 -7.00 -3.31
N LEU A 77 3.65 -7.14 -2.29
CA LEU A 77 3.91 -6.66 -0.94
C LEU A 77 3.85 -7.83 0.04
N PHE A 78 4.88 -7.98 0.87
CA PHE A 78 5.02 -9.11 1.78
C PHE A 78 5.91 -8.74 2.98
N LEU A 79 5.72 -9.42 4.11
CA LEU A 79 6.66 -9.32 5.23
C LEU A 79 7.95 -10.04 4.86
N ASP A 80 9.09 -9.53 5.34
CA ASP A 80 10.43 -10.05 5.00
C ASP A 80 11.34 -10.20 6.22
N ALA A 81 10.76 -10.13 7.42
CA ALA A 81 11.40 -10.52 8.66
C ALA A 81 10.37 -10.85 9.72
N LEU A 82 10.63 -11.90 10.51
CA LEU A 82 9.88 -12.22 11.72
C LEU A 82 10.32 -11.29 12.86
N THR A 83 9.42 -11.01 13.79
CA THR A 83 9.74 -10.36 15.07
C THR A 83 10.52 -11.31 15.99
N PRO A 84 11.71 -10.91 16.48
CA PRO A 84 12.53 -11.77 17.33
C PRO A 84 12.03 -11.91 18.78
N ALA A 85 11.09 -11.08 19.26
CA ALA A 85 10.69 -11.07 20.67
C ALA A 85 9.52 -12.01 21.03
N GLY A 86 8.93 -12.72 20.06
CA GLY A 86 7.77 -13.60 20.28
C GLY A 86 6.42 -12.87 20.36
N ASP A 87 6.40 -11.56 20.12
CA ASP A 87 5.27 -10.89 19.49
C ASP A 87 5.22 -11.27 17.99
N PHE A 88 4.24 -10.74 17.25
CA PHE A 88 4.16 -10.92 15.80
C PHE A 88 3.49 -9.73 15.13
N VAL A 89 3.74 -9.57 13.83
CA VAL A 89 3.13 -8.52 13.01
C VAL A 89 2.45 -9.14 11.80
N VAL A 90 1.22 -8.70 11.53
CA VAL A 90 0.55 -8.93 10.24
C VAL A 90 0.24 -7.59 9.59
N PHE A 91 0.08 -7.58 8.27
CA PHE A 91 -0.42 -6.40 7.57
C PHE A 91 -1.76 -6.66 6.89
N HIS A 92 -2.58 -5.62 6.77
CA HIS A 92 -3.85 -5.61 6.07
C HIS A 92 -3.81 -4.51 5.00
N PRO A 93 -4.23 -4.77 3.76
CA PRO A 93 -4.52 -3.71 2.80
C PRO A 93 -5.63 -2.80 3.34
N GLY A 94 -5.42 -1.49 3.29
CA GLY A 94 -6.42 -0.49 3.69
C GLY A 94 -7.03 0.22 2.49
N THR A 95 -7.69 1.34 2.77
CA THR A 95 -8.11 2.34 1.77
C THR A 95 -7.34 3.63 1.96
N GLN A 96 -7.45 4.58 1.02
CA GLN A 96 -6.72 5.86 1.12
C GLN A 96 -7.11 6.68 2.36
N THR A 97 -8.30 6.45 2.93
CA THR A 97 -8.90 7.31 3.95
C THR A 97 -9.36 6.58 5.21
N ASP A 98 -9.39 5.25 5.23
CA ASP A 98 -9.90 4.49 6.38
C ASP A 98 -9.15 4.79 7.69
N THR A 99 -9.90 4.73 8.77
CA THR A 99 -9.45 4.75 10.17
C THR A 99 -9.51 3.36 10.78
N GLU A 100 -8.94 3.17 11.98
CA GLU A 100 -8.77 1.84 12.58
C GLU A 100 -10.10 1.10 12.80
N ASP A 101 -11.18 1.82 13.10
CA ASP A 101 -12.54 1.27 13.23
C ASP A 101 -13.18 0.82 11.90
N GLN A 102 -12.52 1.12 10.79
CA GLN A 102 -12.98 0.80 9.43
C GLN A 102 -12.08 -0.24 8.74
N ILE A 103 -11.08 -0.79 9.44
CA ILE A 103 -10.15 -1.79 8.87
C ILE A 103 -10.96 -2.97 8.36
N GLY A 104 -10.88 -3.16 7.05
CA GLY A 104 -11.45 -4.31 6.36
C GLY A 104 -10.40 -5.32 5.95
N GLY A 105 -10.80 -6.20 5.04
CA GLY A 105 -9.90 -7.17 4.42
C GLY A 105 -9.35 -8.21 5.40
N ARG A 106 -8.34 -8.93 4.94
CA ARG A 106 -7.69 -10.02 5.67
C ARG A 106 -6.23 -9.68 5.96
N PRO A 107 -5.62 -10.31 6.98
CA PRO A 107 -4.20 -10.20 7.19
C PRO A 107 -3.39 -10.95 6.13
N TYR A 108 -2.15 -10.51 6.02
CA TYR A 108 -1.02 -11.16 5.38
C TYR A 108 0.09 -11.26 6.43
N GLY A 109 0.81 -12.38 6.43
CA GLY A 109 1.73 -12.78 7.48
C GLY A 109 2.96 -13.50 6.93
N ILE A 110 3.77 -13.99 7.85
CA ILE A 110 5.06 -14.65 7.58
C ILE A 110 5.24 -15.86 8.49
N GLY A 111 6.14 -16.75 8.07
CA GLY A 111 6.67 -17.83 8.87
C GLY A 111 8.02 -18.28 8.31
N THR A 112 8.52 -19.37 8.84
CA THR A 112 9.69 -20.09 8.31
C THR A 112 9.29 -21.49 7.87
N LEU A 113 10.13 -22.15 7.08
CA LEU A 113 9.95 -23.58 6.85
C LEU A 113 10.12 -24.36 8.15
N TYR A 114 9.12 -25.15 8.50
CA TYR A 114 9.14 -26.05 9.66
C TYR A 114 10.11 -27.22 9.45
N ALA A 115 10.18 -27.73 8.21
CA ALA A 115 11.07 -28.81 7.80
C ALA A 115 11.77 -28.45 6.48
N PRO A 116 12.99 -28.97 6.23
CA PRO A 116 13.67 -28.78 4.95
C PRO A 116 12.82 -29.28 3.78
N VAL A 117 12.93 -28.60 2.65
CA VAL A 117 12.20 -28.92 1.41
C VAL A 117 13.20 -29.23 0.31
N VAL A 118 12.88 -30.23 -0.51
CA VAL A 118 13.65 -30.59 -1.71
C VAL A 118 12.87 -30.15 -2.95
N GLY A 119 13.57 -29.73 -4.00
CA GLY A 119 12.96 -29.40 -5.28
C GLY A 119 12.05 -30.52 -5.79
N GLY A 120 10.88 -30.15 -6.33
CA GLY A 120 9.79 -31.02 -6.73
C GLY A 120 8.69 -31.20 -5.67
N ALA A 121 8.84 -30.64 -4.47
CA ALA A 121 7.80 -30.72 -3.44
C ALA A 121 6.55 -29.90 -3.82
N VAL A 122 5.38 -30.53 -3.75
CA VAL A 122 4.07 -29.88 -3.96
C VAL A 122 3.38 -29.49 -2.65
N GLN A 123 4.02 -29.77 -1.52
CA GLN A 123 3.53 -29.45 -0.19
C GLN A 123 4.70 -29.03 0.70
N ILE A 124 4.50 -27.99 1.50
CA ILE A 124 5.47 -27.49 2.48
C ILE A 124 4.81 -27.35 3.86
N GLN A 125 5.62 -27.35 4.90
CA GLN A 125 5.19 -27.09 6.28
C GLN A 125 5.77 -25.76 6.74
N VAL A 126 4.91 -24.86 7.18
CA VAL A 126 5.28 -23.49 7.57
C VAL A 126 5.09 -23.34 9.08
N ALA A 127 6.19 -23.13 9.79
CA ALA A 127 6.17 -22.62 11.15
C ALA A 127 5.75 -21.16 11.07
N CYS A 128 4.45 -20.89 11.28
CA CYS A 128 3.94 -19.53 11.24
C CYS A 128 4.57 -18.71 12.37
N GLU A 129 4.79 -17.42 12.16
CA GLU A 129 5.31 -16.52 13.20
C GLU A 129 4.52 -16.64 14.51
N HIS A 130 3.20 -16.89 14.40
CA HIS A 130 2.42 -17.39 15.53
C HIS A 130 1.34 -18.40 15.11
N ASN A 131 1.65 -19.71 15.11
CA ASN A 131 0.74 -20.79 14.70
C ASN A 131 -0.68 -20.71 15.29
N GLY A 132 -0.80 -20.59 16.62
CA GLY A 132 -2.11 -20.56 17.28
C GLY A 132 -3.00 -19.38 16.89
N GLN A 133 -2.42 -18.21 16.63
CA GLN A 133 -3.17 -17.03 16.19
C GLN A 133 -3.44 -17.09 14.67
N TYR A 134 -2.50 -17.62 13.89
CA TYR A 134 -2.62 -17.76 12.44
C TYR A 134 -3.73 -18.74 12.04
N ALA A 135 -4.09 -19.72 12.88
CA ALA A 135 -5.27 -20.57 12.66
C ALA A 135 -6.58 -19.78 12.62
N THR A 136 -6.67 -18.68 13.37
CA THR A 136 -7.83 -17.78 13.40
C THR A 136 -7.71 -16.65 12.38
N LEU A 137 -6.53 -16.04 12.27
CA LEU A 137 -6.27 -14.90 11.38
C LEU A 137 -6.23 -15.32 9.90
N GLN A 138 -5.77 -16.54 9.63
CA GLN A 138 -5.64 -17.15 8.31
C GLN A 138 -4.96 -16.24 7.27
N PRO A 139 -3.70 -15.82 7.49
CA PRO A 139 -2.98 -14.96 6.56
C PRO A 139 -2.53 -15.65 5.26
N PHE A 140 -2.42 -16.98 5.26
CA PHE A 140 -2.19 -17.79 4.06
C PHE A 140 -3.53 -18.36 3.58
N ARG A 141 -3.89 -18.16 2.31
CA ARG A 141 -5.14 -18.67 1.76
C ARG A 141 -4.95 -19.29 0.38
N ILE A 142 -5.84 -20.22 0.05
CA ILE A 142 -5.92 -20.82 -1.29
C ILE A 142 -6.17 -19.71 -2.31
N GLY A 143 -5.43 -19.75 -3.41
CA GLY A 143 -5.47 -18.76 -4.50
C GLY A 143 -4.46 -17.63 -4.35
N ASP A 144 -3.82 -17.48 -3.19
CA ASP A 144 -2.78 -16.47 -2.99
C ASP A 144 -1.46 -16.88 -3.63
N VAL A 145 -0.65 -15.88 -3.95
CA VAL A 145 0.78 -16.08 -4.13
C VAL A 145 1.49 -16.13 -2.76
N MET A 146 2.45 -17.04 -2.67
CA MET A 146 3.32 -17.25 -1.54
C MET A 146 4.77 -17.11 -2.01
N ARG A 147 5.55 -16.39 -1.23
CA ARG A 147 6.99 -16.28 -1.39
C ARG A 147 7.68 -17.35 -0.56
N VAL A 148 8.65 -18.05 -1.13
CA VAL A 148 9.59 -18.92 -0.42
C VAL A 148 11.01 -18.44 -0.73
N SER A 149 11.78 -18.07 0.28
CA SER A 149 13.08 -17.44 0.07
C SER A 149 14.07 -17.70 1.20
N ASP A 150 15.29 -18.13 0.86
CA ASP A 150 16.46 -18.11 1.75
C ASP A 150 17.41 -16.94 1.42
N ARG A 151 17.00 -16.06 0.49
CA ARG A 151 17.71 -14.84 0.14
C ARG A 151 17.59 -13.80 1.27
N PRO A 152 18.70 -13.16 1.69
CA PRO A 152 18.66 -12.09 2.67
C PRO A 152 17.80 -10.90 2.22
N SER A 153 17.10 -10.29 3.17
CA SER A 153 16.25 -9.11 2.97
C SER A 153 17.00 -7.87 2.46
N THR A 154 18.30 -7.77 2.74
CA THR A 154 19.18 -6.70 2.25
C THR A 154 19.68 -6.92 0.81
N GLY A 155 19.18 -7.95 0.14
CA GLY A 155 19.75 -8.46 -1.10
C GLY A 155 21.00 -9.31 -0.84
N GLY A 156 21.37 -10.12 -1.85
CA GLY A 156 22.48 -11.05 -1.78
C GLY A 156 22.23 -12.35 -2.53
N ALA A 157 23.09 -13.34 -2.30
CA ALA A 157 22.93 -14.70 -2.80
C ALA A 157 21.84 -15.45 -2.03
N GLY A 158 21.17 -16.37 -2.71
CA GLY A 158 20.04 -17.15 -2.20
C GLY A 158 19.01 -17.38 -3.30
N ASN A 159 18.09 -18.28 -3.04
CA ASN A 159 16.97 -18.64 -3.88
C ASN A 159 15.72 -17.89 -3.41
N GLU A 160 14.91 -17.46 -4.38
CA GLU A 160 13.61 -16.85 -4.15
C GLU A 160 12.67 -17.36 -5.23
N GLU A 161 11.52 -17.88 -4.82
CA GLU A 161 10.48 -18.33 -5.74
C GLU A 161 9.09 -17.94 -5.25
N TRP A 162 8.16 -17.85 -6.22
CA TRP A 162 6.79 -17.42 -6.03
C TRP A 162 5.88 -18.54 -6.50
N VAL A 163 5.09 -19.09 -5.60
CA VAL A 163 4.18 -20.21 -5.87
C VAL A 163 2.77 -19.84 -5.46
N SER A 164 1.76 -20.40 -6.12
CA SER A 164 0.37 -20.26 -5.72
C SER A 164 0.03 -21.28 -4.64
N VAL A 165 -0.73 -20.86 -3.64
CA VAL A 165 -1.30 -21.75 -2.61
C VAL A 165 -2.51 -22.46 -3.18
N THR A 166 -2.49 -23.78 -3.23
CA THR A 166 -3.59 -24.63 -3.73
C THR A 166 -4.34 -25.35 -2.61
N GLY A 167 -3.74 -25.42 -1.42
CA GLY A 167 -4.32 -26.03 -0.22
C GLY A 167 -3.70 -25.45 1.04
N ILE A 168 -4.48 -25.33 2.11
CA ILE A 168 -3.99 -24.82 3.40
C ILE A 168 -4.71 -25.53 4.55
N ALA A 169 -3.93 -26.03 5.52
CA ALA A 169 -4.43 -26.57 6.78
C ALA A 169 -3.58 -26.06 7.94
N TYR A 170 -4.19 -25.32 8.87
CA TYR A 170 -3.50 -24.80 10.05
C TYR A 170 -3.45 -25.86 11.16
N GLY A 171 -2.25 -26.30 11.53
CA GLY A 171 -1.99 -27.17 12.66
C GLY A 171 -1.47 -26.41 13.89
N ALA A 172 -1.25 -27.15 14.99
CA ALA A 172 -0.74 -26.57 16.23
C ALA A 172 0.72 -26.10 16.10
N ASP A 173 1.55 -26.89 15.43
CA ASP A 173 3.00 -26.65 15.31
C ASP A 173 3.41 -26.00 13.98
N PHE A 174 2.60 -26.19 12.93
CA PHE A 174 2.82 -25.65 11.60
C PHE A 174 1.53 -25.63 10.79
N ALA A 175 1.49 -24.80 9.76
CA ALA A 175 0.53 -24.90 8.68
C ALA A 175 1.07 -25.83 7.57
N THR A 176 0.22 -26.72 7.06
CA THR A 176 0.50 -27.52 5.86
C THR A 176 -0.04 -26.77 4.65
N VAL A 177 0.82 -26.53 3.66
CA VAL A 177 0.50 -25.70 2.49
C VAL A 177 0.78 -26.51 1.23
N ASP A 178 -0.25 -26.74 0.42
CA ASP A 178 -0.08 -27.27 -0.94
C ASP A 178 0.22 -26.11 -1.89
N VAL A 179 1.17 -26.30 -2.81
CA VAL A 179 1.68 -25.25 -3.69
C VAL A 179 1.73 -25.67 -5.15
N SER A 180 1.59 -24.70 -6.05
CA SER A 180 1.74 -24.87 -7.50
C SER A 180 2.41 -23.64 -8.13
N PRO A 181 3.43 -23.79 -8.99
CA PRO A 181 4.11 -25.05 -9.32
C PRO A 181 4.79 -25.67 -8.10
N ALA A 182 5.29 -26.91 -8.24
CA ALA A 182 6.12 -27.52 -7.21
C ALA A 182 7.34 -26.65 -6.92
N ILE A 183 7.78 -26.63 -5.65
CA ILE A 183 8.96 -25.89 -5.21
C ILE A 183 10.15 -26.28 -6.09
N ALA A 184 10.86 -25.31 -6.67
CA ALA A 184 11.95 -25.59 -7.59
C ALA A 184 13.27 -25.87 -6.85
N ASN A 185 13.53 -25.12 -5.77
CA ASN A 185 14.82 -25.14 -5.08
C ASN A 185 14.81 -26.02 -3.82
N ASN A 186 16.01 -26.39 -3.36
CA ASN A 186 16.17 -26.97 -2.03
C ASN A 186 16.25 -25.85 -1.00
N TYR A 187 15.52 -26.01 0.10
CA TYR A 187 15.47 -25.03 1.18
C TYR A 187 15.72 -25.68 2.54
N ALA A 188 16.55 -25.04 3.36
CA ALA A 188 16.75 -25.40 4.75
C ALA A 188 15.77 -24.64 5.66
N SER A 189 15.46 -25.17 6.85
CA SER A 189 14.48 -24.55 7.76
C SER A 189 14.95 -23.21 8.36
N ALA A 190 16.22 -23.12 8.78
CA ALA A 190 16.71 -22.04 9.64
C ALA A 190 16.62 -20.62 9.05
N ASN A 191 16.70 -20.48 7.72
CA ASN A 191 16.78 -19.17 7.04
C ASN A 191 15.75 -19.01 5.91
N THR A 192 14.83 -19.96 5.73
CA THR A 192 13.84 -19.86 4.65
C THR A 192 12.58 -19.20 5.17
N LEU A 193 12.34 -17.97 4.70
CA LEU A 193 11.12 -17.23 4.94
C LEU A 193 10.02 -17.70 4.01
N VAL A 194 8.82 -17.83 4.56
CA VAL A 194 7.59 -18.13 3.83
C VAL A 194 6.57 -17.04 4.12
N SER A 195 6.19 -16.27 3.10
CA SER A 195 5.37 -15.07 3.27
C SER A 195 4.15 -15.09 2.34
N SER A 196 2.99 -14.70 2.86
CA SER A 196 1.82 -14.46 2.02
C SER A 196 2.02 -13.15 1.26
N VAL A 197 1.64 -13.11 -0.01
CA VAL A 197 1.91 -11.96 -0.88
C VAL A 197 0.61 -11.25 -1.24
N PHE A 198 0.56 -9.95 -1.02
CA PHE A 198 -0.48 -9.09 -1.56
C PHE A 198 -0.05 -8.58 -2.94
N GLU A 199 -0.87 -8.85 -3.96
CA GLU A 199 -0.55 -8.48 -5.35
C GLU A 199 -1.44 -7.33 -5.85
N LEU A 200 -0.82 -6.40 -6.56
CA LEU A 200 -1.47 -5.34 -7.31
C LEU A 200 -0.94 -5.34 -8.74
N PRO A 201 -1.81 -5.21 -9.76
CA PRO A 201 -1.36 -5.17 -11.15
C PRO A 201 -0.44 -3.96 -11.41
N SER A 202 -0.73 -2.83 -10.77
CA SER A 202 0.10 -1.63 -10.84
C SER A 202 -0.16 -0.68 -9.68
N VAL A 203 0.83 0.13 -9.34
CA VAL A 203 0.71 1.29 -8.45
C VAL A 203 1.09 2.55 -9.22
N VAL A 204 0.11 3.41 -9.44
CA VAL A 204 0.21 4.67 -10.19
C VAL A 204 -0.89 5.61 -9.73
N ALA A 205 -0.65 6.92 -9.78
CA ALA A 205 -1.70 7.89 -9.59
C ALA A 205 -2.72 7.77 -10.72
N GLY A 206 -3.98 7.98 -10.38
CA GLY A 206 -5.07 7.82 -11.32
C GLY A 206 -6.15 8.85 -11.10
N TRP A 207 -7.04 8.94 -12.08
CA TRP A 207 -8.30 9.65 -11.95
C TRP A 207 -9.45 8.72 -12.31
N SER A 208 -10.65 9.04 -11.84
CA SER A 208 -11.85 8.28 -12.16
C SER A 208 -13.10 9.15 -12.09
N GLY A 209 -14.23 8.60 -12.56
CA GLY A 209 -15.56 9.19 -12.31
C GLY A 209 -15.76 10.57 -12.90
N ILE A 210 -15.21 10.84 -14.09
CA ILE A 210 -15.42 12.13 -14.74
C ILE A 210 -16.90 12.31 -15.12
N ALA A 211 -17.45 13.47 -14.81
CA ALA A 211 -18.80 13.86 -15.19
C ALA A 211 -18.82 15.32 -15.65
N VAL A 212 -19.51 15.59 -16.75
CA VAL A 212 -19.68 16.93 -17.32
C VAL A 212 -21.15 17.31 -17.19
N THR A 213 -21.42 18.41 -16.49
CA THR A 213 -22.74 19.04 -16.43
C THR A 213 -22.69 20.31 -17.27
N SER A 214 -23.04 20.17 -18.55
CA SER A 214 -23.16 21.26 -19.52
C SER A 214 -24.14 20.86 -20.61
N MET A 215 -24.85 21.83 -21.19
CA MET A 215 -25.69 21.59 -22.37
C MET A 215 -24.89 21.49 -23.68
N GLY A 216 -23.70 22.12 -23.74
CA GLY A 216 -22.94 22.27 -24.98
C GLY A 216 -21.45 21.97 -24.87
N GLY A 217 -20.88 21.96 -23.67
CA GLY A 217 -19.48 21.65 -23.41
C GLY A 217 -19.24 20.16 -23.24
N THR A 218 -18.09 19.69 -23.69
CA THR A 218 -17.67 18.28 -23.60
C THR A 218 -16.21 18.18 -23.17
N PHE A 219 -15.84 17.05 -22.58
CA PHE A 219 -14.45 16.71 -22.30
C PHE A 219 -14.13 15.31 -22.83
N ASP A 220 -13.08 15.18 -23.65
CA ASP A 220 -12.56 13.89 -24.11
C ASP A 220 -11.70 13.25 -23.03
N SER A 221 -12.35 12.42 -22.23
CA SER A 221 -11.72 11.61 -21.20
C SER A 221 -11.27 10.23 -21.67
N ALA A 222 -11.58 9.86 -22.92
CA ALA A 222 -11.24 8.55 -23.49
C ALA A 222 -9.80 8.52 -24.02
N THR A 223 -9.32 9.66 -24.53
CA THR A 223 -7.92 9.81 -24.94
C THR A 223 -7.00 9.88 -23.73
N VAL A 224 -6.16 8.85 -23.58
CA VAL A 224 -5.12 8.78 -22.54
C VAL A 224 -4.23 10.02 -22.64
N GLY A 225 -4.03 10.70 -21.51
CA GLY A 225 -3.19 11.90 -21.42
C GLY A 225 -3.95 13.22 -21.42
N ASN A 226 -5.24 13.25 -21.75
CA ASN A 226 -6.04 14.47 -21.66
C ASN A 226 -6.34 14.88 -20.21
N LEU A 227 -6.47 13.91 -19.32
CA LEU A 227 -6.48 14.08 -17.87
C LEU A 227 -5.45 13.12 -17.28
N ILE A 228 -4.53 13.65 -16.50
CA ILE A 228 -3.41 12.91 -15.89
C ILE A 228 -3.39 13.25 -14.41
N ALA A 229 -3.38 12.26 -13.53
CA ALA A 229 -3.02 12.46 -12.13
C ALA A 229 -1.52 12.15 -11.97
N HIS A 230 -0.77 12.99 -11.26
CA HIS A 230 0.68 12.82 -11.18
C HIS A 230 1.07 12.01 -9.95
N ASN A 231 2.00 11.05 -10.10
CA ASN A 231 2.40 10.14 -9.03
C ASN A 231 2.78 10.87 -7.75
N LYS A 232 3.70 11.84 -7.88
CA LYS A 232 4.20 12.64 -6.76
C LYS A 232 3.22 13.70 -6.27
N GLY A 233 2.31 14.18 -7.11
CA GLY A 233 1.48 15.35 -6.82
C GLY A 233 0.04 15.05 -6.42
N ALA A 234 -0.52 13.96 -6.94
CA ALA A 234 -1.91 13.57 -6.73
C ALA A 234 -2.19 13.24 -5.25
N VAL A 235 -3.41 13.52 -4.84
CA VAL A 235 -3.96 13.15 -3.54
C VAL A 235 -5.31 12.48 -3.76
N ASP A 236 -5.78 11.73 -2.77
CA ASP A 236 -7.13 11.18 -2.78
C ASP A 236 -8.12 12.34 -2.62
N GLU A 237 -8.83 12.71 -3.69
CA GLU A 237 -9.60 13.96 -3.70
C GLU A 237 -10.70 13.94 -4.77
N ASN A 238 -11.84 14.57 -4.48
CA ASN A 238 -12.89 14.84 -5.45
C ASN A 238 -12.81 16.31 -5.86
N TRP A 239 -12.55 16.53 -7.15
CA TRP A 239 -12.39 17.85 -7.74
C TRP A 239 -13.68 18.29 -8.42
N THR A 240 -14.00 19.57 -8.28
CA THR A 240 -15.06 20.26 -9.01
C THR A 240 -14.47 21.45 -9.74
N LEU A 241 -14.63 21.46 -11.06
CA LEU A 241 -14.37 22.61 -11.91
C LEU A 241 -15.70 23.32 -12.13
N THR A 242 -15.76 24.62 -11.87
CA THR A 242 -16.94 25.45 -12.11
C THR A 242 -16.57 26.52 -13.12
N PHE A 243 -17.20 26.50 -14.28
CA PHE A 243 -17.00 27.50 -15.31
C PHE A 243 -17.50 28.87 -14.84
N THR A 244 -16.66 29.89 -14.97
CA THR A 244 -17.00 31.29 -14.66
C THR A 244 -17.30 32.09 -15.93
N SER A 245 -16.93 31.54 -17.09
CA SER A 245 -17.23 32.03 -18.43
C SER A 245 -17.31 30.85 -19.40
N ALA A 246 -17.48 31.11 -20.70
CA ALA A 246 -17.42 30.05 -21.71
C ALA A 246 -16.04 29.38 -21.85
N THR A 247 -14.98 29.99 -21.31
CA THR A 247 -13.60 29.51 -21.48
C THR A 247 -12.83 29.35 -20.17
N THR A 248 -13.24 30.00 -19.09
CA THR A 248 -12.52 30.03 -17.82
C THR A 248 -13.28 29.24 -16.75
N PHE A 249 -12.54 28.52 -15.90
CA PHE A 249 -13.12 27.78 -14.78
C PHE A 249 -12.28 27.95 -13.50
N ALA A 250 -12.95 27.92 -12.34
CA ALA A 250 -12.32 27.78 -11.03
C ALA A 250 -12.35 26.30 -10.61
N VAL A 251 -11.42 25.90 -9.72
CA VAL A 251 -11.31 24.50 -9.26
C VAL A 251 -11.31 24.44 -7.76
N SER A 252 -12.03 23.48 -7.18
CA SER A 252 -11.95 23.14 -5.76
C SER A 252 -11.90 21.62 -5.53
N GLY A 253 -11.12 21.20 -4.53
CA GLY A 253 -11.16 19.85 -3.96
C GLY A 253 -12.04 19.81 -2.71
N ASN A 254 -12.55 18.64 -2.34
CA ASN A 254 -13.39 18.48 -1.16
C ASN A 254 -12.62 18.70 0.17
N THR A 255 -11.33 18.37 0.20
CA THR A 255 -10.43 18.60 1.34
C THR A 255 -9.39 19.68 1.07
N VAL A 256 -8.92 19.80 -0.17
CA VAL A 256 -7.93 20.81 -0.58
C VAL A 256 -8.55 22.22 -0.62
N GLY A 257 -9.86 22.33 -0.85
CA GLY A 257 -10.54 23.61 -1.05
C GLY A 257 -10.22 24.23 -2.42
N GLY A 258 -10.46 25.53 -2.57
CA GLY A 258 -10.27 26.25 -3.82
C GLY A 258 -8.80 26.39 -4.22
N LEU A 259 -8.49 26.10 -5.48
CA LEU A 259 -7.17 26.32 -6.06
C LEU A 259 -7.01 27.79 -6.47
N ALA A 260 -5.83 28.35 -6.20
CA ALA A 260 -5.57 29.79 -6.35
C ALA A 260 -5.67 30.28 -7.80
N SER A 261 -5.20 29.48 -8.76
CA SER A 261 -5.18 29.85 -10.18
C SER A 261 -6.36 29.23 -10.92
N PRO A 262 -7.18 30.03 -11.63
CA PRO A 262 -8.21 29.50 -12.51
C PRO A 262 -7.57 28.78 -13.71
N GLY A 263 -8.33 27.87 -14.32
CA GLY A 263 -7.98 27.23 -15.58
C GLY A 263 -8.71 27.83 -16.77
N SER A 264 -8.25 27.49 -17.96
CA SER A 264 -8.86 27.88 -19.23
C SER A 264 -8.95 26.67 -20.15
N VAL A 265 -9.98 26.60 -20.99
CA VAL A 265 -10.08 25.59 -22.06
C VAL A 265 -9.01 25.77 -23.14
N SER A 266 -8.41 26.96 -23.22
CA SER A 266 -7.43 27.34 -24.25
C SER A 266 -5.98 27.01 -23.88
N ALA A 267 -5.71 26.44 -22.70
CA ALA A 267 -4.37 26.13 -22.24
C ALA A 267 -4.37 24.91 -21.31
N ASP A 268 -3.24 24.21 -21.23
CA ASP A 268 -3.08 23.13 -20.26
C ASP A 268 -3.20 23.69 -18.84
N TYR A 269 -3.96 22.99 -17.98
CA TYR A 269 -4.15 23.35 -16.59
C TYR A 269 -3.48 22.32 -15.68
N ALA A 270 -2.44 22.72 -14.98
CA ALA A 270 -1.62 21.86 -14.13
C ALA A 270 -1.38 22.52 -12.76
N PRO A 271 -2.38 22.55 -11.86
CA PRO A 271 -2.28 23.23 -10.58
C PRO A 271 -1.28 22.54 -9.64
N LEU A 272 -0.29 23.28 -9.17
CA LEU A 272 0.76 22.78 -8.27
C LEU A 272 0.20 22.35 -6.92
N ASN A 273 0.59 21.16 -6.47
CA ASN A 273 0.48 20.78 -5.07
C ASN A 273 1.59 21.49 -4.28
N PRO A 274 1.27 22.44 -3.38
CA PRO A 274 2.27 23.21 -2.64
C PRO A 274 3.14 22.34 -1.73
N ALA A 275 2.65 21.17 -1.33
CA ALA A 275 3.40 20.27 -0.48
C ALA A 275 4.52 19.55 -1.24
N THR A 276 4.34 19.28 -2.54
CA THR A 276 5.27 18.44 -3.32
C THR A 276 6.00 19.19 -4.44
N GLY A 277 5.50 20.36 -4.83
CA GLY A 277 5.98 21.14 -5.96
C GLY A 277 5.64 20.52 -7.33
N THR A 278 4.84 19.46 -7.36
CA THR A 278 4.37 18.77 -8.58
C THR A 278 2.86 18.99 -8.73
N PRO A 279 2.31 19.13 -9.94
CA PRO A 279 0.86 19.31 -10.10
C PRO A 279 0.05 18.16 -9.49
N TYR A 280 -1.13 18.45 -8.93
CA TYR A 280 -2.06 17.41 -8.49
C TYR A 280 -2.48 16.51 -9.66
N PHE A 281 -2.84 17.18 -10.76
CA PHE A 281 -3.24 16.60 -12.03
C PHE A 281 -2.90 17.60 -13.14
N THR A 282 -2.96 17.15 -14.39
CA THR A 282 -2.91 17.99 -15.60
C THR A 282 -4.13 17.72 -16.47
N ILE A 283 -4.80 18.78 -16.88
CA ILE A 283 -5.83 18.76 -17.94
C ILE A 283 -5.23 19.38 -19.20
N LYS A 284 -5.28 18.65 -20.33
CA LYS A 284 -4.79 19.16 -21.61
C LYS A 284 -5.83 20.00 -22.31
N ALA A 285 -5.40 21.11 -22.92
CA ALA A 285 -6.28 22.01 -23.68
C ALA A 285 -7.06 21.27 -24.79
N ILE A 286 -6.40 20.30 -25.43
CA ILE A 286 -6.99 19.49 -26.52
C ILE A 286 -8.14 18.58 -26.05
N GLY A 287 -8.27 18.34 -24.75
CA GLY A 287 -9.37 17.54 -24.21
C GLY A 287 -10.70 18.28 -24.19
N TRP A 288 -10.71 19.61 -24.33
CA TRP A 288 -11.93 20.40 -24.33
C TRP A 288 -12.61 20.41 -25.71
N GLY A 289 -13.94 20.34 -25.69
CA GLY A 289 -14.77 20.49 -26.88
C GLY A 289 -16.08 21.20 -26.59
N GLY A 290 -16.78 21.58 -27.67
CA GLY A 290 -18.09 22.22 -27.57
C GLY A 290 -18.04 23.65 -27.01
N ALA A 291 -19.15 24.09 -26.40
CA ALA A 291 -19.31 25.43 -25.85
C ALA A 291 -19.85 25.37 -24.40
N PHE A 292 -18.99 25.74 -23.45
CA PHE A 292 -19.37 25.86 -22.04
C PHE A 292 -20.03 27.21 -21.74
N GLN A 293 -20.69 27.30 -20.59
CA GLN A 293 -21.30 28.50 -20.04
C GLN A 293 -20.93 28.66 -18.57
N ALA A 294 -21.10 29.88 -18.04
CA ALA A 294 -20.93 30.10 -16.61
C ALA A 294 -21.90 29.20 -15.82
N ASN A 295 -21.38 28.59 -14.75
CA ASN A 295 -21.99 27.57 -13.90
C ASN A 295 -22.05 26.15 -14.45
N ASP A 296 -21.57 25.88 -15.67
CA ASP A 296 -21.29 24.51 -16.07
C ASP A 296 -20.22 23.90 -15.14
N THR A 297 -20.27 22.58 -14.94
CA THR A 297 -19.33 21.89 -14.06
C THR A 297 -18.70 20.66 -14.70
N VAL A 298 -17.46 20.38 -14.27
CA VAL A 298 -16.79 19.10 -14.51
C VAL A 298 -16.30 18.57 -13.18
N THR A 299 -16.65 17.33 -12.84
CA THR A 299 -16.18 16.68 -11.61
C THR A 299 -15.39 15.43 -11.92
N PHE A 300 -14.39 15.11 -11.13
CA PHE A 300 -13.65 13.84 -11.20
C PHE A 300 -12.95 13.57 -9.85
N ALA A 301 -12.57 12.33 -9.61
CA ALA A 301 -11.76 11.94 -8.47
C ALA A 301 -10.31 11.72 -8.89
N THR A 302 -9.35 11.99 -8.01
CA THR A 302 -7.96 11.53 -8.13
C THR A 302 -7.60 10.57 -7.01
N GLN A 303 -6.67 9.65 -7.28
CA GLN A 303 -6.04 8.78 -6.29
C GLN A 303 -4.51 8.91 -6.39
N PRO A 304 -3.78 8.86 -5.26
CA PRO A 304 -2.33 8.94 -5.25
C PRO A 304 -1.69 7.60 -5.69
N ALA A 305 -0.41 7.63 -6.08
CA ALA A 305 0.38 6.45 -6.38
C ALA A 305 0.84 5.73 -5.09
N ALA A 306 -0.09 5.38 -4.20
CA ALA A 306 0.23 4.87 -2.87
C ALA A 306 -0.59 3.65 -2.47
N ILE A 307 0.06 2.65 -1.86
CA ILE A 307 -0.57 1.47 -1.27
C ILE A 307 -0.85 1.74 0.21
N PRO A 308 -2.12 1.88 0.64
CA PRO A 308 -2.47 2.02 2.05
C PRO A 308 -2.36 0.66 2.77
N ILE A 309 -1.63 0.63 3.88
CA ILE A 309 -1.35 -0.59 4.63
C ILE A 309 -1.55 -0.35 6.13
N TRP A 310 -2.28 -1.25 6.76
CA TRP A 310 -2.42 -1.35 8.21
C TRP A 310 -1.50 -2.43 8.75
N TYR A 311 -0.68 -2.09 9.72
CA TYR A 311 0.12 -3.02 10.49
C TYR A 311 -0.59 -3.31 11.81
N ARG A 312 -0.74 -4.58 12.15
CA ARG A 312 -1.17 -5.04 13.46
C ARG A 312 0.01 -5.69 14.15
N ARG A 313 0.54 -5.06 15.20
CA ARG A 313 1.46 -5.71 16.13
C ARG A 313 0.65 -6.33 17.26
N GLN A 314 0.88 -7.61 17.52
CA GLN A 314 0.27 -8.33 18.62
C GLN A 314 1.35 -8.88 19.54
N VAL A 315 1.30 -8.46 20.79
CA VAL A 315 2.20 -8.88 21.86
C VAL A 315 1.41 -9.83 22.78
N PRO A 316 1.66 -11.14 22.74
CA PRO A 316 1.07 -12.07 23.70
C PRO A 316 1.44 -11.73 25.16
N ALA A 317 0.61 -12.17 26.10
CA ALA A 317 0.93 -12.04 27.51
C ALA A 317 2.17 -12.90 27.85
N GLY A 318 3.12 -12.32 28.58
CA GLY A 318 4.37 -12.98 28.96
C GLY A 318 5.52 -12.81 27.94
N THR A 319 5.31 -12.05 26.86
CA THR A 319 6.38 -11.73 25.90
C THR A 319 7.59 -11.08 26.60
N PHE A 320 8.80 -11.55 26.28
CA PHE A 320 10.03 -11.04 26.87
C PHE A 320 10.40 -9.67 26.31
N SER A 321 11.28 -8.95 27.01
CA SER A 321 11.75 -7.65 26.54
C SER A 321 12.90 -7.88 25.59
N LEU A 322 12.88 -7.24 24.42
CA LEU A 322 14.00 -7.25 23.51
C LEU A 322 14.26 -5.84 22.99
N ALA A 323 15.52 -5.41 23.01
CA ALA A 323 15.88 -4.04 22.64
C ALA A 323 15.87 -3.80 21.12
N ASN A 324 16.15 -4.84 20.34
CA ASN A 324 16.26 -4.80 18.88
C ASN A 324 15.15 -5.63 18.24
N ASP A 325 13.94 -5.46 18.73
CA ASP A 325 12.76 -6.05 18.11
C ASP A 325 12.38 -5.25 16.85
N TYR A 326 12.03 -5.95 15.78
CA TYR A 326 11.78 -5.33 14.48
C TYR A 326 10.87 -6.21 13.62
N THR A 327 10.25 -5.58 12.64
CA THR A 327 9.55 -6.24 11.53
C THR A 327 9.95 -5.53 10.24
N SER A 328 9.87 -6.23 9.11
CA SER A 328 10.16 -5.67 7.80
C SER A 328 9.03 -5.99 6.84
N LEU A 329 8.62 -4.99 6.06
CA LEU A 329 7.72 -5.16 4.92
C LEU A 329 8.50 -4.77 3.67
N ALA A 330 8.55 -5.67 2.70
CA ALA A 330 9.22 -5.48 1.43
C ALA A 330 8.19 -5.30 0.30
N ILE A 331 8.63 -4.59 -0.73
CA ILE A 331 7.91 -4.41 -1.99
C ILE A 331 8.79 -4.89 -3.14
N HIS A 332 8.18 -5.62 -4.07
CA HIS A 332 8.76 -6.02 -5.33
C HIS A 332 7.85 -5.52 -6.46
N GLY A 333 8.43 -5.06 -7.55
CA GLY A 333 7.69 -4.67 -8.74
C GLY A 333 8.63 -4.30 -9.88
N GLU A 334 8.06 -4.09 -11.05
CA GLU A 334 8.78 -3.77 -12.27
C GLU A 334 8.42 -2.35 -12.71
N SER A 335 9.40 -1.52 -13.05
CA SER A 335 9.11 -0.22 -13.65
C SER A 335 8.69 -0.39 -15.11
N ALA A 336 7.60 0.26 -15.53
CA ALA A 336 7.17 0.32 -16.92
C ALA A 336 8.10 1.17 -17.83
#